data_AF-A0A1G8VC20-F1
#
_entry.id   AF-A0A1G8VC20-F1
#
_cell.length_a   1.000
_cell.length_b   1.000
_cell.length_c   1.000
_cell.angle_alpha   90.00
_cell.angle_beta   90.00
_cell.angle_gamma   90.00
#
_symmetry.space_group_name_H-M   'P 1'
#
loop_
_entity.id
_entity.type
_entity.pdbx_description
1 polymer ?
#
loop_
_entity_poly.entity_id
_entity_poly.type
_entity_poly.pdbx_seq_one_letter_code
_entity_poly.pdbx_strand_id
1 'polypeptide(L)'
;MENNYLSKIISFCPKAILLGLLAFSPKGIAQSYTVTPIPFQVYTADTQVQGTADDLYSPVITLPFNFTFYGNSYSQIVISTNGYIDFRIGMTGLMSEWDLNGLTIPSANFATKNSILGAYHDMYNSSQDPNVGSITMGTFGFAPYRRFIVMFDNNSHYSCQAVKSSFQMILYETTNIIDVQLIDKPICAGWEQGAAVTGIINSTGTEAVTPPGRNTGAWTAFHEGWRFQDLESSTAYNYTKCDANTDGFEIFNLNVAQNDLWPANPSGIHFYSSETDAVSETNALSLNYTNTTANEQTIYTNIGGLVKQIILRTVDCANDFDADTVASADEDLNHDGNLANDDTDGDGIPNFTDNDDDGDLVLTNVEYVFPKSGNAVLDTDSDGIPDYLDADDDGDGVLTINEDYNGNHNPIDDDTDNNGTPDYLQLGVALGTNGFNIAKNSIAIFPNPASDVLNIENKSSEAITNVSVYSINGVLVKEAKNAMDKISVSDLQTGVYFVKIQAGNQTLNYKFIKK
;
A
#
# COMPACT_ATOMS: atom_id res chain seq x y z
N MET A 1 -10.51 -26.78 -17.24
CA MET A 1 -11.18 -26.07 -16.15
C MET A 1 -10.58 -24.68 -16.26
N GLU A 2 -11.34 -23.76 -16.84
CA GLU A 2 -10.91 -22.37 -17.02
C GLU A 2 -10.89 -21.75 -15.62
N ASN A 3 -9.70 -21.52 -15.08
CA ASN A 3 -9.54 -20.85 -13.81
C ASN A 3 -9.94 -19.39 -14.01
N ASN A 4 -11.04 -19.02 -13.35
CA ASN A 4 -11.76 -17.77 -13.58
C ASN A 4 -11.43 -16.77 -12.46
N TYR A 5 -10.13 -16.66 -12.10
CA TYR A 5 -9.61 -15.90 -10.96
C TYR A 5 -10.14 -14.46 -10.96
N LEU A 6 -10.02 -13.75 -12.08
CA LEU A 6 -10.55 -12.39 -12.25
C LEU A 6 -12.07 -12.26 -12.06
N SER A 7 -12.86 -13.29 -12.37
CA SER A 7 -14.33 -13.21 -12.25
C SER A 7 -14.82 -13.30 -10.80
N LYS A 8 -14.02 -13.91 -9.92
CA LYS A 8 -14.30 -14.02 -8.48
C LYS A 8 -13.77 -12.82 -7.71
N ILE A 9 -12.60 -12.30 -8.07
CA ILE A 9 -12.08 -11.03 -7.52
C ILE A 9 -13.09 -9.88 -7.73
N ILE A 10 -13.78 -9.83 -8.87
CA ILE A 10 -14.87 -8.84 -9.12
C ILE A 10 -16.08 -9.02 -8.18
N SER A 11 -16.25 -10.18 -7.54
CA SER A 11 -17.36 -10.48 -6.63
C SER A 11 -17.06 -10.11 -5.17
N PHE A 12 -15.79 -10.12 -4.76
CA PHE A 12 -15.35 -9.76 -3.39
C PHE A 12 -14.76 -8.35 -3.31
N CYS A 13 -14.30 -7.79 -4.42
CA CYS A 13 -14.06 -6.36 -4.52
C CYS A 13 -15.42 -5.63 -4.48
N PRO A 14 -15.83 -4.96 -3.37
CA PRO A 14 -16.88 -3.96 -3.52
C PRO A 14 -16.35 -3.02 -4.58
N LYS A 15 -17.19 -2.59 -5.52
CA LYS A 15 -16.88 -1.46 -6.40
C LYS A 15 -16.47 -0.28 -5.52
N ALA A 16 -15.19 -0.21 -5.18
CA ALA A 16 -14.48 0.97 -4.79
C ALA A 16 -14.42 1.74 -6.10
N ILE A 17 -15.54 2.40 -6.39
CA ILE A 17 -15.47 3.73 -6.95
C ILE A 17 -14.48 4.40 -6.00
N LEU A 18 -13.24 4.55 -6.46
CA LEU A 18 -12.25 5.46 -5.91
C LEU A 18 -12.87 6.85 -6.05
N LEU A 19 -13.86 7.13 -5.20
CA LEU A 19 -14.29 8.45 -4.84
C LEU A 19 -13.17 8.88 -3.89
N GLY A 20 -12.01 9.18 -4.48
CA GLY A 20 -11.02 9.99 -3.81
C GLY A 20 -11.82 11.14 -3.22
N LEU A 21 -11.79 11.26 -1.90
CA LEU A 21 -12.12 12.51 -1.27
C LEU A 21 -11.08 13.49 -1.80
N LEU A 22 -11.38 14.08 -2.97
CA LEU A 22 -10.99 15.42 -3.31
C LEU A 22 -11.67 16.30 -2.27
N ALA A 23 -11.11 16.32 -1.06
CA ALA A 23 -11.08 17.52 -0.29
C ALA A 23 -10.53 18.58 -1.25
N PHE A 24 -11.43 19.43 -1.74
CA PHE A 24 -11.06 20.67 -2.41
C PHE A 24 -10.27 21.50 -1.39
N SER A 25 -8.98 21.18 -1.29
CA SER A 25 -7.96 22.04 -0.75
C SER A 25 -7.84 23.21 -1.72
N PRO A 26 -7.95 24.46 -1.25
CA PRO A 26 -7.85 25.61 -2.12
C PRO A 26 -6.41 25.71 -2.64
N LYS A 27 -6.16 25.30 -3.91
CA LYS A 27 -4.87 25.46 -4.63
C LYS A 27 -3.63 25.34 -3.72
N GLY A 28 -3.46 24.18 -3.10
CA GLY A 28 -2.19 23.74 -2.55
C GLY A 28 -1.36 23.05 -3.64
N ILE A 29 -0.04 23.10 -3.52
CA ILE A 29 0.92 22.40 -4.41
C ILE A 29 0.54 20.90 -4.43
N ALA A 30 0.38 20.32 -5.62
CA ALA A 30 0.12 18.88 -5.73
C ALA A 30 1.33 18.12 -5.18
N GLN A 31 1.10 17.22 -4.24
CA GLN A 31 2.14 16.36 -3.69
C GLN A 31 2.53 15.33 -4.76
N SER A 32 3.81 15.21 -5.09
CA SER A 32 4.27 14.32 -6.18
C SER A 32 4.39 12.86 -5.77
N TYR A 33 4.39 12.53 -4.48
CA TYR A 33 4.56 11.16 -4.01
C TYR A 33 3.47 10.77 -2.99
N THR A 34 3.08 9.50 -3.01
CA THR A 34 2.34 8.83 -1.93
C THR A 34 3.30 8.18 -0.93
N VAL A 35 2.77 7.83 0.24
CA VAL A 35 3.44 6.95 1.19
C VAL A 35 2.42 5.99 1.80
N THR A 36 2.73 4.70 1.76
CA THR A 36 1.88 3.61 2.25
C THR A 36 2.70 2.66 3.14
N PRO A 37 2.09 2.04 4.16
CA PRO A 37 2.73 0.94 4.87
C PRO A 37 2.95 -0.23 3.90
N ILE A 38 3.98 -1.02 4.15
CA ILE A 38 4.26 -2.27 3.46
C ILE A 38 4.72 -3.32 4.48
N PRO A 39 4.62 -4.62 4.17
CA PRO A 39 5.12 -5.66 5.05
C PRO A 39 6.59 -5.44 5.40
N PHE A 40 6.93 -5.77 6.64
CA PHE A 40 8.32 -5.72 7.08
C PHE A 40 9.13 -6.83 6.42
N GLN A 41 10.20 -6.44 5.74
CA GLN A 41 11.17 -7.37 5.16
C GLN A 41 12.59 -6.85 5.26
N VAL A 42 13.56 -7.77 5.30
CA VAL A 42 14.97 -7.45 5.47
C VAL A 42 15.77 -7.94 4.27
N TYR A 43 16.45 -7.01 3.63
CA TYR A 43 17.40 -7.31 2.57
C TYR A 43 18.81 -7.51 3.14
N THR A 44 19.69 -8.09 2.33
CA THR A 44 21.13 -8.12 2.66
C THR A 44 21.86 -7.07 1.83
N ALA A 45 23.04 -6.64 2.27
CA ALA A 45 23.92 -5.77 1.52
C ALA A 45 25.32 -5.88 2.12
N ASP A 46 26.29 -6.33 1.33
CA ASP A 46 27.61 -6.70 1.88
C ASP A 46 28.74 -5.77 1.42
N THR A 47 28.48 -4.87 0.46
CA THR A 47 29.53 -3.95 -0.02
C THR A 47 29.64 -2.76 0.91
N GLN A 48 30.74 -2.68 1.67
CA GLN A 48 30.99 -1.55 2.57
C GLN A 48 31.06 -0.22 1.81
N VAL A 49 30.26 0.76 2.25
CA VAL A 49 30.35 2.13 1.80
C VAL A 49 31.69 2.70 2.25
N GLN A 50 32.37 3.44 1.36
CA GLN A 50 33.66 4.05 1.67
C GLN A 50 33.46 5.42 2.32
N GLY A 51 34.41 5.87 3.15
CA GLY A 51 34.36 7.21 3.74
C GLY A 51 33.24 7.39 4.76
N THR A 52 32.97 6.37 5.57
CA THR A 52 31.91 6.36 6.59
C THR A 52 32.38 6.92 7.94
N ALA A 53 33.26 7.92 7.92
CA ALA A 53 33.65 8.59 9.15
C ALA A 53 32.50 9.47 9.66
N ASP A 54 32.44 9.65 10.98
CA ASP A 54 31.48 10.52 11.67
C ASP A 54 31.25 11.84 10.94
N ASP A 55 29.96 12.20 10.77
CA ASP A 55 29.49 13.40 10.07
C ASP A 55 30.09 13.61 8.67
N LEU A 56 30.13 12.58 7.84
CA LEU A 56 30.66 12.68 6.48
C LEU A 56 29.70 12.16 5.42
N TYR A 57 29.74 12.78 4.24
CA TYR A 57 29.22 12.16 3.03
C TYR A 57 30.26 11.20 2.42
N SER A 58 29.78 10.05 1.95
CA SER A 58 30.58 9.10 1.18
C SER A 58 31.17 9.75 -0.09
N PRO A 59 32.19 9.13 -0.71
CA PRO A 59 32.49 9.36 -2.11
C PRO A 59 31.24 9.13 -2.99
N VAL A 60 31.26 9.69 -4.21
CA VAL A 60 30.20 9.47 -5.19
C VAL A 60 30.07 7.98 -5.51
N ILE A 61 28.84 7.48 -5.41
CA ILE A 61 28.46 6.11 -5.76
C ILE A 61 27.68 6.17 -7.07
N THR A 62 28.10 5.36 -8.04
CA THR A 62 27.35 5.17 -9.29
C THR A 62 26.27 4.13 -9.06
N LEU A 63 25.03 4.48 -9.38
CA LEU A 63 23.91 3.56 -9.32
C LEU A 63 24.03 2.52 -10.46
N PRO A 64 23.57 1.27 -10.23
CA PRO A 64 23.58 0.21 -11.25
C PRO A 64 22.55 0.46 -12.39
N PHE A 65 21.67 1.44 -12.21
CA PHE A 65 20.65 1.89 -13.14
C PHE A 65 20.33 3.38 -12.92
N ASN A 66 19.64 3.99 -13.87
CA ASN A 66 19.12 5.35 -13.68
C ASN A 66 17.89 5.30 -12.76
N PHE A 67 17.79 6.24 -11.84
CA PHE A 67 16.69 6.36 -10.91
C PHE A 67 16.05 7.74 -11.02
N THR A 68 14.73 7.81 -11.14
CA THR A 68 13.99 9.06 -11.25
C THR A 68 13.47 9.47 -9.88
N PHE A 69 13.83 10.66 -9.44
CA PHE A 69 13.41 11.22 -8.15
C PHE A 69 12.93 12.66 -8.32
N TYR A 70 11.68 12.94 -7.93
CA TYR A 70 11.01 14.22 -8.19
C TYR A 70 11.17 14.69 -9.65
N GLY A 71 10.90 13.80 -10.60
CA GLY A 71 10.97 14.07 -12.05
C GLY A 71 12.38 14.26 -12.62
N ASN A 72 13.44 14.09 -11.83
CA ASN A 72 14.83 14.22 -12.29
C ASN A 72 15.49 12.83 -12.33
N SER A 73 16.22 12.52 -13.41
CA SER A 73 16.94 11.26 -13.55
C SER A 73 18.36 11.37 -12.97
N TYR A 74 18.70 10.42 -12.10
CA TYR A 74 19.99 10.32 -11.41
C TYR A 74 20.66 8.98 -11.73
N SER A 75 21.97 9.02 -11.95
CA SER A 75 22.83 7.82 -12.09
C SER A 75 23.86 7.72 -10.97
N GLN A 76 23.84 8.67 -10.03
CA GLN A 76 24.83 8.80 -8.97
C GLN A 76 24.18 9.37 -7.72
N ILE A 77 24.69 8.93 -6.57
CA ILE A 77 24.27 9.37 -5.24
C ILE A 77 25.50 9.58 -4.34
N VAL A 78 25.29 10.18 -3.19
CA VAL A 78 26.18 10.08 -2.03
C VAL A 78 25.34 9.63 -0.82
N ILE A 79 25.98 8.93 0.12
CA ILE A 79 25.34 8.46 1.34
C ILE A 79 25.89 9.28 2.50
N SER A 80 25.00 9.81 3.33
CA SER A 80 25.35 10.44 4.59
C SER A 80 25.50 9.39 5.68
N THR A 81 26.51 9.53 6.55
CA THR A 81 26.64 8.69 7.74
C THR A 81 25.53 8.87 8.77
N ASN A 82 24.70 9.91 8.63
CA ASN A 82 23.58 10.23 9.51
C ASN A 82 22.23 9.68 8.99
N GLY A 83 22.26 8.69 8.09
CA GLY A 83 21.09 7.86 7.81
C GLY A 83 20.21 8.29 6.64
N TYR A 84 20.81 8.88 5.60
CA TYR A 84 20.09 9.27 4.39
C TYR A 84 20.92 9.17 3.11
N ILE A 85 20.24 9.03 1.97
CA ILE A 85 20.81 9.12 0.62
C ILE A 85 20.56 10.54 0.10
N ASP A 86 21.56 11.15 -0.54
CA ASP A 86 21.47 12.48 -1.14
C ASP A 86 21.87 12.44 -2.62
N PHE A 87 21.05 13.03 -3.47
CA PHE A 87 21.28 13.08 -4.91
C PHE A 87 22.16 14.29 -5.33
N ARG A 88 22.54 15.17 -4.41
CA ARG A 88 23.47 16.29 -4.65
C ARG A 88 24.91 15.80 -4.54
N ILE A 89 25.45 15.28 -5.65
CA ILE A 89 26.82 14.74 -5.72
C ILE A 89 27.94 15.72 -5.26
N GLY A 90 27.67 17.03 -5.27
CA GLY A 90 28.58 18.05 -4.74
C GLY A 90 28.83 17.97 -3.23
N MET A 91 28.04 17.18 -2.50
CA MET A 91 28.21 16.95 -1.06
C MET A 91 29.33 15.95 -0.72
N THR A 92 29.84 15.20 -1.70
CA THR A 92 30.91 14.19 -1.53
C THR A 92 32.07 14.68 -0.67
N GLY A 93 32.39 13.94 0.40
CA GLY A 93 33.50 14.23 1.32
C GLY A 93 33.36 15.54 2.13
N LEU A 94 32.22 16.23 2.05
CA LEU A 94 31.89 17.34 2.94
C LEU A 94 31.30 16.81 4.25
N MET A 95 31.19 17.70 5.23
CA MET A 95 30.47 17.39 6.46
C MET A 95 29.00 17.11 6.16
N SER A 96 28.51 15.98 6.66
CA SER A 96 27.10 15.62 6.66
C SER A 96 26.37 16.42 7.72
N GLU A 97 25.17 16.91 7.44
CA GLU A 97 24.33 17.50 8.47
C GLU A 97 23.89 16.41 9.47
N TRP A 98 23.89 16.76 10.75
CA TRP A 98 23.42 15.93 11.88
C TRP A 98 22.29 16.62 12.68
N ASP A 99 22.16 17.95 12.54
CA ASP A 99 21.25 18.77 13.33
C ASP A 99 19.96 19.08 12.55
N LEU A 100 18.84 18.61 13.10
CA LEU A 100 17.50 18.86 12.56
C LEU A 100 17.04 20.30 12.84
N ASN A 101 17.66 21.01 13.79
CA ASN A 101 17.34 22.38 14.20
C ASN A 101 15.86 22.59 14.59
N GLY A 102 15.19 21.52 15.06
CA GLY A 102 13.75 21.51 15.31
C GLY A 102 12.87 21.79 14.07
N LEU A 103 13.42 21.68 12.86
CA LEU A 103 12.70 21.90 11.60
C LEU A 103 12.02 20.60 11.14
N THR A 104 10.78 20.70 10.71
CA THR A 104 10.06 19.62 10.01
C THR A 104 10.22 19.75 8.50
N ILE A 105 9.95 18.66 7.77
CA ILE A 105 9.84 18.68 6.31
C ILE A 105 8.37 18.69 5.87
N PRO A 106 7.99 19.38 4.77
CA PRO A 106 8.86 20.20 3.92
C PRO A 106 9.26 21.52 4.59
N SER A 107 10.51 21.93 4.37
CA SER A 107 11.00 23.26 4.72
C SER A 107 12.16 23.65 3.81
N ALA A 108 12.06 24.82 3.18
CA ALA A 108 13.15 25.37 2.36
C ALA A 108 14.41 25.71 3.18
N ASN A 109 14.29 25.78 4.51
CA ASN A 109 15.42 26.00 5.42
C ASN A 109 16.01 24.69 5.96
N PHE A 110 15.38 23.54 5.67
CA PHE A 110 15.96 22.25 6.00
C PHE A 110 17.24 22.06 5.18
N ALA A 111 18.36 21.76 5.84
CA ALA A 111 19.69 21.74 5.20
C ALA A 111 19.84 20.55 4.23
N THR A 112 19.30 19.40 4.61
CA THR A 112 19.27 18.17 3.81
C THR A 112 18.15 18.26 2.77
N LYS A 113 18.48 18.24 1.49
CA LYS A 113 17.52 18.40 0.40
C LYS A 113 17.82 17.42 -0.71
N ASN A 114 16.86 17.16 -1.58
CA ASN A 114 17.02 16.19 -2.66
C ASN A 114 17.50 14.84 -2.11
N SER A 115 16.81 14.34 -1.08
CA SER A 115 17.29 13.23 -0.26
C SER A 115 16.18 12.27 0.11
N ILE A 116 16.58 11.01 0.31
CA ILE A 116 15.77 9.95 0.91
C ILE A 116 16.28 9.77 2.34
N LEU A 117 15.43 10.09 3.31
CA LEU A 117 15.72 10.05 4.74
C LEU A 117 15.22 8.71 5.28
N GLY A 118 16.13 7.79 5.58
CA GLY A 118 15.78 6.47 6.12
C GLY A 118 15.37 6.57 7.59
N ALA A 119 16.33 6.92 8.44
CA ALA A 119 16.10 7.31 9.83
C ALA A 119 17.06 8.44 10.18
N TYR A 120 16.89 9.62 9.55
CA TYR A 120 17.82 10.73 9.68
C TYR A 120 17.87 11.27 11.10
N HIS A 121 19.03 11.11 11.75
CA HIS A 121 19.42 11.74 13.01
C HIS A 121 20.95 11.64 13.15
N ASP A 122 21.50 12.29 14.18
CA ASP A 122 22.93 12.24 14.50
C ASP A 122 23.38 10.83 14.92
N MET A 123 24.15 10.18 14.03
CA MET A 123 24.69 8.84 14.24
C MET A 123 26.20 8.89 14.48
N TYR A 124 26.64 8.13 15.47
CA TYR A 124 28.04 8.05 15.85
C TYR A 124 28.80 7.02 15.03
N ASN A 125 29.42 7.48 13.94
CA ASN A 125 30.26 6.67 13.05
C ASN A 125 31.75 6.92 13.30
N SER A 126 32.11 7.18 14.55
CA SER A 126 33.47 7.49 14.94
C SER A 126 34.32 6.22 15.11
N SER A 127 35.56 6.28 14.65
CA SER A 127 36.58 5.26 14.94
C SER A 127 36.89 5.07 16.44
N GLN A 128 36.38 5.96 17.30
CA GLN A 128 36.50 5.84 18.76
C GLN A 128 35.41 4.96 19.37
N ASP A 129 34.34 4.66 18.65
CA ASP A 129 33.32 3.71 19.11
C ASP A 129 33.82 2.27 18.86
N PRO A 130 34.08 1.49 19.93
CA PRO A 130 34.52 0.10 19.77
C PRO A 130 33.44 -0.81 19.15
N ASN A 131 32.18 -0.36 19.12
CA ASN A 131 31.06 -1.09 18.55
C ASN A 131 30.38 -0.27 17.44
N VAL A 132 31.14 0.53 16.69
CA VAL A 132 30.59 1.28 15.55
C VAL A 132 29.82 0.35 14.61
N GLY A 133 28.67 0.82 14.14
CA GLY A 133 27.86 0.09 13.15
C GLY A 133 28.54 0.04 11.78
N SER A 134 27.81 -0.48 10.81
CA SER A 134 28.29 -0.54 9.42
C SER A 134 27.27 0.07 8.45
N ILE A 135 27.78 0.62 7.36
CA ILE A 135 26.96 1.15 6.27
C ILE A 135 27.34 0.37 5.02
N THR A 136 26.42 -0.43 4.51
CA THR A 136 26.65 -1.29 3.35
C THR A 136 25.67 -0.98 2.23
N MET A 137 26.03 -1.39 1.04
CA MET A 137 25.19 -1.29 -0.15
C MET A 137 25.27 -2.57 -0.99
N GLY A 138 24.31 -2.74 -1.89
CA GLY A 138 24.27 -3.88 -2.80
C GLY A 138 23.24 -3.70 -3.90
N THR A 139 23.33 -4.56 -4.91
CA THR A 139 22.34 -4.65 -5.99
C THR A 139 21.83 -6.07 -6.06
N PHE A 140 20.51 -6.23 -6.07
CA PHE A 140 19.81 -7.50 -5.98
C PHE A 140 18.77 -7.59 -7.10
N GLY A 141 18.36 -8.82 -7.43
CA GLY A 141 17.42 -9.11 -8.51
C GLY A 141 18.06 -9.05 -9.90
N PHE A 142 17.19 -9.05 -10.92
CA PHE A 142 17.56 -9.17 -12.33
C PHE A 142 17.12 -7.94 -13.10
N ALA A 143 17.93 -7.48 -14.06
CA ALA A 143 17.52 -6.38 -14.92
C ALA A 143 16.30 -6.82 -15.76
N PRO A 144 15.29 -5.97 -15.94
CA PRO A 144 15.23 -4.55 -15.59
C PRO A 144 14.59 -4.22 -14.23
N TYR A 145 14.34 -5.21 -13.37
CA TYR A 145 13.69 -5.02 -12.06
C TYR A 145 14.68 -5.22 -10.90
N ARG A 146 15.87 -4.62 -11.02
CA ARG A 146 16.86 -4.68 -9.93
C ARG A 146 16.49 -3.73 -8.79
N ARG A 147 16.96 -4.08 -7.60
CA ARG A 147 16.87 -3.28 -6.39
C ARG A 147 18.27 -2.84 -5.98
N PHE A 148 18.45 -1.56 -5.65
CA PHE A 148 19.66 -1.04 -5.03
C PHE A 148 19.39 -0.75 -3.56
N ILE A 149 20.11 -1.43 -2.66
CA ILE A 149 19.89 -1.34 -1.22
C ILE A 149 21.05 -0.58 -0.57
N VAL A 150 20.70 0.31 0.37
CA VAL A 150 21.63 0.90 1.35
C VAL A 150 21.16 0.49 2.73
N MET A 151 22.03 -0.14 3.51
CA MET A 151 21.76 -0.65 4.84
C MET A 151 22.63 0.07 5.87
N PHE A 152 22.00 0.50 6.95
CA PHE A 152 22.64 0.91 8.19
C PHE A 152 22.41 -0.22 9.19
N ASP A 153 23.48 -0.82 9.67
CA ASP A 153 23.43 -1.93 10.62
C ASP A 153 24.11 -1.55 11.93
N ASN A 154 23.34 -1.51 13.01
CA ASN A 154 23.81 -1.33 14.36
C ASN A 154 24.58 -0.02 14.59
N ASN A 155 24.23 1.05 13.86
CA ASN A 155 24.86 2.36 13.99
C ASN A 155 24.45 3.01 15.32
N SER A 156 25.45 3.33 16.13
CA SER A 156 25.32 3.97 17.44
C SER A 156 24.77 5.40 17.32
N HIS A 157 24.07 5.88 18.34
CA HIS A 157 23.61 7.28 18.39
C HIS A 157 24.67 8.15 19.10
N TYR A 158 24.93 9.38 18.63
CA TYR A 158 26.00 10.27 19.13
C TYR A 158 26.07 10.42 20.67
N SER A 159 24.97 10.80 21.31
CA SER A 159 24.91 10.95 22.78
C SER A 159 24.55 9.66 23.54
N CYS A 160 24.24 8.57 22.83
CA CYS A 160 23.75 7.32 23.44
C CYS A 160 24.34 6.10 22.72
N GLN A 161 25.64 5.89 22.77
CA GLN A 161 26.33 4.85 21.96
C GLN A 161 25.92 3.40 22.27
N ALA A 162 25.25 3.16 23.40
CA ALA A 162 24.63 1.86 23.72
C ALA A 162 23.29 1.63 22.98
N VAL A 163 22.72 2.69 22.43
CA VAL A 163 21.48 2.71 21.65
C VAL A 163 21.86 2.78 20.17
N LYS A 164 21.27 1.89 19.38
CA LYS A 164 21.66 1.66 17.98
C LYS A 164 20.44 1.63 17.09
N SER A 165 20.58 2.07 15.85
CA SER A 165 19.55 1.91 14.82
C SER A 165 20.02 0.96 13.74
N SER A 166 19.08 0.18 13.21
CA SER A 166 19.23 -0.56 11.95
C SER A 166 18.05 -0.26 11.04
N PHE A 167 18.32 0.04 9.77
CA PHE A 167 17.31 0.33 8.76
C PHE A 167 17.89 0.25 7.35
N GLN A 168 17.01 0.19 6.35
CA GLN A 168 17.37 0.03 4.96
C GLN A 168 16.60 1.00 4.08
N MET A 169 17.22 1.46 3.00
CA MET A 169 16.59 2.21 1.92
C MET A 169 16.78 1.42 0.63
N ILE A 170 15.70 1.17 -0.10
CA ILE A 170 15.67 0.34 -1.29
C ILE A 170 15.16 1.19 -2.46
N LEU A 171 15.91 1.21 -3.56
CA LEU A 171 15.55 1.91 -4.79
C LEU A 171 15.29 0.88 -5.89
N TYR A 172 14.17 0.99 -6.58
CA TYR A 172 13.76 0.04 -7.62
C TYR A 172 14.03 0.60 -9.04
N GLU A 173 14.65 -0.20 -9.92
CA GLU A 173 15.13 0.23 -11.25
C GLU A 173 14.04 0.77 -12.19
N THR A 174 13.02 -0.04 -12.46
CA THR A 174 12.00 0.29 -13.48
C THR A 174 10.88 1.16 -12.90
N THR A 175 10.41 0.83 -11.70
CA THR A 175 9.27 1.50 -11.06
C THR A 175 9.64 2.82 -10.41
N ASN A 176 10.93 3.03 -10.10
CA ASN A 176 11.42 4.18 -9.33
C ASN A 176 10.79 4.31 -7.93
N ILE A 177 10.26 3.21 -7.41
CA ILE A 177 9.76 3.10 -6.05
C ILE A 177 10.92 3.22 -5.07
N ILE A 178 10.61 3.75 -3.88
CA ILE A 178 11.53 3.82 -2.76
C ILE A 178 10.87 3.11 -1.58
N ASP A 179 11.53 2.12 -1.01
CA ASP A 179 11.12 1.55 0.27
C ASP A 179 12.09 1.95 1.37
N VAL A 180 11.55 2.13 2.58
CA VAL A 180 12.31 2.29 3.82
C VAL A 180 11.85 1.23 4.80
N GLN A 181 12.77 0.33 5.18
CA GLN A 181 12.54 -0.73 6.16
C GLN A 181 13.25 -0.36 7.47
N LEU A 182 12.49 -0.04 8.51
CA LEU A 182 12.97 0.30 9.86
C LEU A 182 13.04 -0.99 10.68
N ILE A 183 14.24 -1.56 10.80
CA ILE A 183 14.46 -2.82 11.52
C ILE A 183 14.33 -2.59 13.03
N ASP A 184 15.13 -1.66 13.56
CA ASP A 184 15.03 -1.21 14.94
C ASP A 184 15.49 0.24 15.02
N LYS A 185 14.64 1.11 15.56
CA LYS A 185 14.94 2.52 15.77
C LYS A 185 14.46 2.93 17.17
N PRO A 186 15.29 2.74 18.20
CA PRO A 186 15.02 3.24 19.55
C PRO A 186 15.24 4.77 19.65
N ILE A 187 14.94 5.34 20.82
CA ILE A 187 15.12 6.77 21.10
C ILE A 187 16.39 7.01 21.94
N CYS A 188 17.24 7.93 21.47
CA CYS A 188 18.27 8.58 22.28
C CYS A 188 17.81 9.97 22.73
N ALA A 189 17.28 10.09 23.96
CA ALA A 189 16.84 11.39 24.48
C ALA A 189 17.98 12.37 24.79
N GLY A 190 19.24 11.90 24.79
CA GLY A 190 20.44 12.69 25.08
C GLY A 190 20.87 13.65 23.96
N TRP A 191 20.27 13.54 22.77
CA TRP A 191 20.53 14.42 21.62
C TRP A 191 19.20 14.79 20.97
N GLU A 192 18.97 16.09 20.72
CA GLU A 192 17.74 16.61 20.07
C GLU A 192 16.42 16.00 20.62
N GLN A 193 16.38 15.64 21.91
CA GLN A 193 15.24 14.95 22.55
C GLN A 193 14.83 13.64 21.85
N GLY A 194 15.73 13.03 21.06
CA GLY A 194 15.46 11.82 20.28
C GLY A 194 14.84 12.06 18.92
N ALA A 195 14.87 13.29 18.41
CA ALA A 195 14.28 13.63 17.13
C ALA A 195 14.95 12.87 15.98
N ALA A 196 14.12 12.33 15.09
CA ALA A 196 14.53 11.71 13.84
C ALA A 196 13.51 11.98 12.74
N VAL A 197 13.87 11.70 11.48
CA VAL A 197 13.00 11.85 10.32
C VAL A 197 13.11 10.65 9.38
N THR A 198 11.96 10.11 8.98
CA THR A 198 11.84 9.24 7.80
C THR A 198 10.98 9.93 6.75
N GLY A 199 11.41 9.92 5.50
CA GLY A 199 10.69 10.58 4.43
C GLY A 199 11.56 10.93 3.24
N ILE A 200 10.97 11.61 2.27
CA ILE A 200 11.65 12.10 1.07
C ILE A 200 11.44 13.60 0.95
N ILE A 201 12.44 14.30 0.40
CA ILE A 201 12.41 15.76 0.23
C ILE A 201 13.04 16.18 -1.09
N ASN A 202 12.38 17.09 -1.81
CA ASN A 202 12.83 17.56 -3.11
C ASN A 202 14.04 18.51 -3.01
N SER A 203 14.56 18.95 -4.16
CA SER A 203 15.77 19.78 -4.25
C SER A 203 15.64 21.19 -3.68
N THR A 204 14.43 21.75 -3.61
CA THR A 204 14.17 23.07 -3.03
C THR A 204 13.89 23.01 -1.53
N GLY A 205 13.45 21.85 -1.04
CA GLY A 205 12.91 21.60 0.29
C GLY A 205 11.45 22.02 0.45
N THR A 206 10.76 22.38 -0.63
CA THR A 206 9.36 22.86 -0.59
C THR A 206 8.34 21.76 -0.77
N GLU A 207 8.75 20.57 -1.22
CA GLU A 207 7.92 19.39 -1.31
C GLU A 207 8.62 18.24 -0.59
N ALA A 208 7.86 17.51 0.20
CA ALA A 208 8.33 16.37 0.97
C ALA A 208 7.15 15.48 1.34
N VAL A 209 7.45 14.21 1.60
CA VAL A 209 6.47 13.21 2.07
C VAL A 209 7.10 12.46 3.24
N THR A 210 6.33 12.28 4.31
CA THR A 210 6.75 11.52 5.51
C THR A 210 5.66 10.53 5.86
N PRO A 211 6.02 9.31 6.28
CA PRO A 211 5.04 8.41 6.86
C PRO A 211 4.34 9.03 8.08
N PRO A 212 3.11 8.58 8.41
CA PRO A 212 2.39 9.02 9.59
C PRO A 212 3.26 8.96 10.86
N GLY A 213 3.42 10.10 11.55
CA GLY A 213 4.19 10.17 12.79
C GLY A 213 5.71 10.01 12.66
N ARG A 214 6.27 10.03 11.44
CA ARG A 214 7.73 9.89 11.19
C ARG A 214 8.43 11.16 10.71
N ASN A 215 7.74 12.29 10.72
CA ASN A 215 8.38 13.60 10.55
C ASN A 215 9.21 13.97 11.79
N THR A 216 9.92 15.11 11.77
CA THR A 216 10.80 15.55 12.84
C THR A 216 10.13 15.51 14.21
N GLY A 217 10.59 14.58 15.03
CA GLY A 217 10.07 14.32 16.36
C GLY A 217 10.66 13.06 16.96
N ALA A 218 10.41 12.83 18.24
CA ALA A 218 10.83 11.61 18.91
C ALA A 218 9.84 10.49 18.61
N TRP A 219 10.33 9.41 17.98
CA TRP A 219 9.56 8.22 17.68
C TRP A 219 10.46 6.97 17.73
N THR A 220 9.83 5.84 18.01
CA THR A 220 10.43 4.51 17.88
C THR A 220 9.82 3.78 16.69
N ALA A 221 10.58 2.86 16.11
CA ALA A 221 10.08 1.91 15.13
C ALA A 221 10.74 0.55 15.37
N PHE A 222 9.99 -0.53 15.15
CA PHE A 222 10.48 -1.90 15.22
C PHE A 222 9.70 -2.70 14.18
N HIS A 223 10.43 -3.28 13.23
CA HIS A 223 9.84 -4.04 12.12
C HIS A 223 8.74 -3.28 11.37
N GLU A 224 9.09 -2.15 10.78
CA GLU A 224 8.14 -1.25 10.12
C GLU A 224 8.62 -0.90 8.71
N GLY A 225 7.77 -1.07 7.69
CA GLY A 225 8.08 -0.78 6.29
C GLY A 225 7.24 0.36 5.72
N TRP A 226 7.84 1.18 4.85
CA TRP A 226 7.16 2.27 4.15
C TRP A 226 7.57 2.35 2.68
N ARG A 227 6.59 2.41 1.78
CA ARG A 227 6.77 2.59 0.34
C ARG A 227 6.45 4.02 -0.07
N PHE A 228 7.30 4.62 -0.88
CA PHE A 228 7.09 5.92 -1.53
C PHE A 228 7.04 5.73 -3.04
N GLN A 229 5.93 6.15 -3.65
CA GLN A 229 5.66 5.97 -5.07
C GLN A 229 5.29 7.32 -5.69
N ASP A 230 5.80 7.58 -6.90
CA ASP A 230 5.51 8.81 -7.64
C ASP A 230 4.08 8.74 -8.21
N LEU A 231 3.26 9.74 -7.89
CA LEU A 231 1.89 9.87 -8.39
C LEU A 231 1.84 10.25 -9.88
N GLU A 232 2.93 10.77 -10.42
CA GLU A 232 3.10 11.08 -11.83
C GLU A 232 3.90 9.97 -12.55
N SER A 233 4.03 8.79 -11.93
CA SER A 233 4.62 7.62 -12.58
C SER A 233 3.94 7.37 -13.94
N SER A 234 4.76 6.91 -14.89
CA SER A 234 4.46 6.94 -16.33
C SER A 234 3.03 6.52 -16.67
N THR A 235 2.25 7.42 -17.28
CA THR A 235 0.94 7.10 -17.88
C THR A 235 1.03 6.12 -19.07
N ALA A 236 2.21 5.59 -19.39
CA ALA A 236 2.38 4.56 -20.40
C ALA A 236 1.64 3.28 -19.99
N TYR A 237 1.19 2.52 -20.99
CA TYR A 237 0.72 1.16 -20.78
C TYR A 237 1.89 0.21 -20.98
N ASN A 238 2.15 -0.64 -19.99
CA ASN A 238 3.22 -1.63 -20.04
C ASN A 238 2.67 -2.95 -20.60
N TYR A 239 3.43 -3.55 -21.52
CA TYR A 239 3.19 -4.91 -21.99
C TYR A 239 4.48 -5.70 -21.78
N THR A 240 4.56 -6.44 -20.66
CA THR A 240 5.70 -7.28 -20.32
C THR A 240 5.42 -8.72 -20.67
N LYS A 241 6.34 -9.35 -21.41
CA LYS A 241 6.18 -10.72 -21.88
C LYS A 241 7.41 -11.56 -21.57
N CYS A 242 7.18 -12.83 -21.23
CA CYS A 242 8.24 -13.83 -21.10
C CYS A 242 8.96 -14.08 -22.42
N ASP A 243 10.29 -13.98 -22.40
CA ASP A 243 11.21 -14.37 -23.46
C ASP A 243 12.04 -15.56 -23.00
N ALA A 244 11.65 -16.74 -23.50
CA ALA A 244 12.25 -18.01 -23.10
C ALA A 244 13.67 -18.24 -23.68
N ASN A 245 14.06 -17.51 -24.73
CA ASN A 245 15.37 -17.69 -25.36
C ASN A 245 16.36 -16.58 -24.98
N THR A 246 15.88 -15.54 -24.31
CA THR A 246 16.65 -14.39 -23.78
C THR A 246 17.38 -13.58 -24.86
N ASP A 247 16.87 -13.59 -26.10
CA ASP A 247 17.42 -12.81 -27.22
C ASP A 247 16.88 -11.36 -27.26
N GLY A 248 15.88 -11.07 -26.44
CA GLY A 248 15.24 -9.77 -26.30
C GLY A 248 14.12 -9.52 -27.32
N PHE A 249 13.72 -10.51 -28.12
CA PHE A 249 12.72 -10.36 -29.17
C PHE A 249 11.56 -11.34 -29.02
N GLU A 250 10.35 -10.81 -28.93
CA GLU A 250 9.12 -11.60 -28.80
C GLU A 250 8.01 -11.12 -29.71
N ILE A 251 7.04 -12.01 -29.96
CA ILE A 251 5.81 -11.67 -30.67
C ILE A 251 4.76 -11.21 -29.66
N PHE A 252 4.41 -9.93 -29.70
CA PHE A 252 3.35 -9.33 -28.88
C PHE A 252 2.00 -9.45 -29.59
N ASN A 253 0.98 -9.92 -28.87
CA ASN A 253 -0.40 -9.93 -29.35
C ASN A 253 -1.07 -8.63 -28.89
N LEU A 254 -0.97 -7.58 -29.71
CA LEU A 254 -1.49 -6.26 -29.40
C LEU A 254 -3.02 -6.23 -29.24
N ASN A 255 -3.77 -7.30 -29.55
CA ASN A 255 -5.18 -7.39 -29.17
C ASN A 255 -5.37 -7.32 -27.65
N VAL A 256 -4.41 -7.84 -26.86
CA VAL A 256 -4.42 -7.73 -25.39
C VAL A 256 -4.45 -6.25 -25.00
N ALA A 257 -3.46 -5.49 -25.47
CA ALA A 257 -3.42 -4.05 -25.28
C ALA A 257 -4.66 -3.30 -25.80
N GLN A 258 -5.28 -3.74 -26.91
CA GLN A 258 -6.55 -3.15 -27.36
C GLN A 258 -7.67 -3.34 -26.34
N ASN A 259 -7.79 -4.55 -25.79
CA ASN A 259 -8.83 -4.89 -24.81
C ASN A 259 -8.64 -4.10 -23.52
N ASP A 260 -7.40 -3.97 -23.05
CA ASP A 260 -7.12 -3.28 -21.78
C ASP A 260 -7.30 -1.76 -21.91
N LEU A 261 -6.83 -1.17 -23.00
CA LEU A 261 -6.89 0.28 -23.22
C LEU A 261 -8.29 0.77 -23.51
N TRP A 262 -9.11 -0.02 -24.22
CA TRP A 262 -10.49 0.36 -24.53
C TRP A 262 -11.42 -0.87 -24.64
N PRO A 263 -11.84 -1.46 -23.51
CA PRO A 263 -12.68 -2.66 -23.50
C PRO A 263 -14.00 -2.51 -24.29
N ALA A 264 -14.57 -1.30 -24.30
CA ALA A 264 -15.83 -1.00 -25.00
C ALA A 264 -15.70 -0.94 -26.54
N ASN A 265 -14.50 -0.70 -27.07
CA ASN A 265 -14.24 -0.73 -28.52
C ASN A 265 -12.75 -1.05 -28.82
N PRO A 266 -12.30 -2.29 -28.57
CA PRO A 266 -10.89 -2.66 -28.73
C PRO A 266 -10.42 -2.48 -30.17
N SER A 267 -11.27 -2.82 -31.14
CA SER A 267 -10.96 -2.72 -32.57
C SER A 267 -10.73 -1.30 -33.08
N GLY A 268 -11.09 -0.28 -32.29
CA GLY A 268 -10.82 1.13 -32.60
C GLY A 268 -9.40 1.58 -32.24
N ILE A 269 -8.63 0.76 -31.54
CA ILE A 269 -7.26 1.07 -31.12
C ILE A 269 -6.29 0.60 -32.21
N HIS A 270 -5.38 1.48 -32.63
CA HIS A 270 -4.31 1.16 -33.57
C HIS A 270 -2.97 1.58 -33.00
N PHE A 271 -1.93 0.81 -33.31
CA PHE A 271 -0.59 1.03 -32.78
C PHE A 271 0.37 1.45 -33.88
N TYR A 272 1.39 2.22 -33.50
CA TYR A 272 2.30 2.89 -34.41
C TYR A 272 3.72 2.88 -33.85
N SER A 273 4.72 2.72 -34.72
CA SER A 273 6.13 2.72 -34.31
C SER A 273 6.66 4.09 -33.88
N SER A 274 5.95 5.17 -34.20
CA SER A 274 6.36 6.53 -33.87
C SER A 274 5.19 7.41 -33.45
N GLU A 275 5.48 8.44 -32.65
CA GLU A 275 4.48 9.44 -32.26
C GLU A 275 3.92 10.19 -33.47
N THR A 276 4.73 10.45 -34.50
CA THR A 276 4.28 11.12 -35.73
C THR A 276 3.27 10.27 -36.51
N ASP A 277 3.51 8.97 -36.60
CA ASP A 277 2.58 8.02 -37.20
C ASP A 277 1.29 7.92 -36.38
N ALA A 278 1.37 7.94 -35.04
CA ALA A 278 0.19 7.93 -34.17
C ALA A 278 -0.66 9.21 -34.27
N VAL A 279 -0.04 10.39 -34.33
CA VAL A 279 -0.76 11.66 -34.52
C VAL A 279 -1.43 11.72 -35.89
N SER A 280 -0.76 11.23 -36.92
CA SER A 280 -1.29 11.22 -38.29
C SER A 280 -2.17 10.02 -38.61
N GLU A 281 -2.21 9.03 -37.73
CA GLU A 281 -2.85 7.73 -37.90
C GLU A 281 -2.43 7.04 -39.22
N THR A 282 -1.12 7.08 -39.53
CA THR A 282 -0.55 6.44 -40.73
C THR A 282 0.39 5.31 -40.35
N ASN A 283 0.57 4.31 -41.24
CA ASN A 283 1.50 3.19 -41.03
C ASN A 283 1.21 2.34 -39.76
N ALA A 284 -0.07 2.02 -39.51
CA ALA A 284 -0.46 1.17 -38.38
C ALA A 284 0.26 -0.19 -38.40
N LEU A 285 0.69 -0.64 -37.22
CA LEU A 285 1.37 -1.92 -37.00
C LEU A 285 0.39 -3.10 -37.09
N SER A 286 0.95 -4.28 -37.36
CA SER A 286 0.24 -5.56 -37.24
C SER A 286 -0.10 -5.83 -35.78
N LEU A 287 -1.24 -6.49 -35.52
CA LEU A 287 -1.62 -6.89 -34.16
C LEU A 287 -0.74 -8.00 -33.59
N ASN A 288 -0.20 -8.87 -34.44
CA ASN A 288 0.94 -9.73 -34.06
C ASN A 288 2.21 -8.97 -34.45
N TYR A 289 2.85 -8.34 -33.47
CA TYR A 289 3.99 -7.47 -33.68
C TYR A 289 5.23 -8.03 -33.00
N THR A 290 6.33 -8.15 -33.74
CA THR A 290 7.63 -8.45 -33.15
C THR A 290 8.35 -7.14 -32.90
N ASN A 291 8.84 -6.94 -31.68
CA ASN A 291 9.67 -5.78 -31.37
C ASN A 291 10.93 -5.76 -32.25
N THR A 292 11.42 -4.56 -32.55
CA THR A 292 12.61 -4.33 -33.38
C THR A 292 13.82 -3.86 -32.55
N THR A 293 13.59 -3.54 -31.28
CA THR A 293 14.63 -3.20 -30.30
C THR A 293 14.60 -4.25 -29.21
N ALA A 294 15.73 -4.91 -28.95
CA ALA A 294 15.83 -5.97 -27.95
C ALA A 294 15.45 -5.46 -26.54
N ASN A 295 14.79 -6.31 -25.76
CA ASN A 295 14.36 -6.14 -24.36
C ASN A 295 13.29 -5.09 -24.10
N GLU A 296 13.34 -3.94 -24.77
CA GLU A 296 12.39 -2.86 -24.57
C GLU A 296 12.18 -2.03 -25.84
N GLN A 297 10.92 -1.76 -26.17
CA GLN A 297 10.56 -0.85 -27.24
C GLN A 297 9.29 -0.07 -26.90
N THR A 298 9.36 1.25 -27.03
CA THR A 298 8.16 2.11 -27.01
C THR A 298 7.49 2.15 -28.37
N ILE A 299 6.19 1.87 -28.41
CA ILE A 299 5.28 2.16 -29.52
C ILE A 299 4.18 3.11 -29.02
N TYR A 300 3.29 3.53 -29.92
CA TYR A 300 2.33 4.59 -29.64
C TYR A 300 0.94 4.21 -30.11
N THR A 301 -0.09 4.72 -29.43
CA THR A 301 -1.49 4.65 -29.86
C THR A 301 -2.13 6.03 -29.75
N ASN A 302 -3.19 6.28 -30.51
CA ASN A 302 -3.96 7.52 -30.44
C ASN A 302 -5.39 7.19 -29.99
N ILE A 303 -5.78 7.72 -28.83
CA ILE A 303 -7.09 7.49 -28.24
C ILE A 303 -7.78 8.84 -28.08
N GLY A 304 -8.73 9.12 -28.96
CA GLY A 304 -9.51 10.36 -28.90
C GLY A 304 -8.68 11.64 -29.09
N GLY A 305 -7.56 11.57 -29.81
CA GLY A 305 -6.64 12.68 -30.04
C GLY A 305 -5.51 12.80 -29.02
N LEU A 306 -5.45 11.92 -28.02
CA LEU A 306 -4.35 11.81 -27.07
C LEU A 306 -3.44 10.66 -27.48
N VAL A 307 -2.16 10.97 -27.69
CA VAL A 307 -1.15 9.93 -27.95
C VAL A 307 -0.70 9.34 -26.62
N LYS A 308 -0.83 8.01 -26.49
CA LYS A 308 -0.37 7.24 -25.34
C LYS A 308 0.82 6.37 -25.74
N GLN A 309 1.81 6.29 -24.85
CA GLN A 309 2.96 5.38 -25.00
C GLN A 309 2.59 3.96 -24.56
N ILE A 310 3.09 2.99 -25.30
CA ILE A 310 2.99 1.57 -25.00
C ILE A 310 4.42 1.03 -24.91
N ILE A 311 4.81 0.53 -23.74
CA ILE A 311 6.16 0.00 -23.51
C ILE A 311 6.08 -1.51 -23.66
N LEU A 312 6.60 -2.03 -24.77
CA LEU A 312 6.78 -3.47 -24.98
C LEU A 312 8.07 -3.89 -24.30
N ARG A 313 8.00 -4.83 -23.37
CA ARG A 313 9.14 -5.34 -22.61
C ARG A 313 9.21 -6.85 -22.71
N THR A 314 10.42 -7.38 -22.84
CA THR A 314 10.68 -8.80 -22.68
C THR A 314 11.49 -9.06 -21.42
N VAL A 315 11.18 -10.14 -20.73
CA VAL A 315 11.86 -10.57 -19.50
C VAL A 315 12.12 -12.06 -19.50
N ASP A 316 13.19 -12.49 -18.83
CA ASP A 316 13.46 -13.90 -18.59
C ASP A 316 12.66 -14.39 -17.39
N CYS A 317 11.48 -14.97 -17.64
CA CYS A 317 10.59 -15.51 -16.60
C CYS A 317 11.08 -16.80 -15.94
N ALA A 318 12.29 -17.28 -16.26
CA ALA A 318 12.95 -18.24 -15.40
C ALA A 318 13.48 -17.58 -14.11
N ASN A 319 13.58 -16.25 -14.10
CA ASN A 319 13.84 -15.48 -12.88
C ASN A 319 12.52 -15.17 -12.18
N ASP A 320 12.58 -15.28 -10.87
CA ASP A 320 11.61 -14.73 -9.93
C ASP A 320 12.11 -13.30 -9.58
N PHE A 321 11.33 -12.29 -9.99
CA PHE A 321 11.79 -10.89 -10.03
C PHE A 321 11.61 -10.16 -8.71
N ASP A 322 10.56 -10.47 -7.95
CA ASP A 322 10.34 -9.98 -6.60
C ASP A 322 10.96 -10.87 -5.51
N ALA A 323 11.32 -12.12 -5.83
CA ALA A 323 11.88 -13.13 -4.94
C ALA A 323 10.89 -13.65 -3.88
N ASP A 324 9.61 -13.75 -4.22
CA ASP A 324 8.54 -14.17 -3.33
C ASP A 324 8.19 -15.68 -3.41
N THR A 325 8.94 -16.46 -4.21
CA THR A 325 8.78 -17.89 -4.46
C THR A 325 7.71 -18.32 -5.45
N VAL A 326 6.89 -17.39 -5.94
CA VAL A 326 6.05 -17.58 -7.12
C VAL A 326 6.92 -17.34 -8.35
N ALA A 327 6.79 -18.20 -9.36
CA ALA A 327 7.54 -17.97 -10.59
C ALA A 327 6.85 -16.87 -11.40
N SER A 328 7.60 -15.90 -11.92
CA SER A 328 7.04 -14.83 -12.75
C SER A 328 6.29 -15.29 -14.00
N ALA A 329 6.45 -16.55 -14.44
CA ALA A 329 5.63 -17.11 -15.51
C ALA A 329 4.24 -17.58 -15.04
N ASP A 330 4.08 -17.91 -13.76
CA ASP A 330 2.84 -18.40 -13.14
C ASP A 330 1.93 -17.23 -12.68
N GLU A 331 2.43 -16.00 -12.72
CA GLU A 331 1.75 -14.77 -12.32
C GLU A 331 1.02 -14.07 -13.48
N ASP A 332 1.05 -14.65 -14.69
CA ASP A 332 0.08 -14.36 -15.75
C ASP A 332 -1.27 -15.02 -15.39
N LEU A 333 -1.96 -14.48 -14.38
CA LEU A 333 -3.13 -15.10 -13.77
C LEU A 333 -4.24 -15.34 -14.81
N ASN A 334 -4.38 -14.42 -15.74
CA ASN A 334 -5.41 -14.43 -16.78
C ASN A 334 -4.98 -15.17 -18.07
N HIS A 335 -3.69 -15.53 -18.19
CA HIS A 335 -3.08 -16.23 -19.30
C HIS A 335 -3.20 -15.52 -20.67
N ASP A 336 -3.21 -14.18 -20.67
CA ASP A 336 -3.23 -13.37 -21.89
C ASP A 336 -1.81 -13.08 -22.44
N GLY A 337 -0.79 -13.40 -21.64
CA GLY A 337 0.63 -13.25 -21.97
C GLY A 337 1.22 -11.88 -21.64
N ASN A 338 0.51 -11.01 -20.92
CA ASN A 338 0.99 -9.73 -20.44
C ASN A 338 1.10 -9.69 -18.91
N LEU A 339 2.28 -9.99 -18.38
CA LEU A 339 2.52 -9.94 -16.93
C LEU A 339 2.31 -8.56 -16.30
N ALA A 340 2.35 -7.48 -17.09
CA ALA A 340 2.27 -6.13 -16.56
C ALA A 340 0.83 -5.63 -16.34
N ASN A 341 -0.20 -6.44 -16.63
CA ASN A 341 -1.60 -6.08 -16.38
C ASN A 341 -2.29 -6.95 -15.31
N ASP A 342 -1.59 -7.94 -14.75
CA ASP A 342 -2.01 -8.69 -13.57
C ASP A 342 -1.45 -7.96 -12.34
N ASP A 343 -2.36 -7.35 -11.59
CA ASP A 343 -2.15 -6.44 -10.44
C ASP A 343 -3.35 -6.67 -9.52
N THR A 344 -3.20 -7.57 -8.54
CA THR A 344 -4.32 -8.10 -7.74
C THR A 344 -4.90 -7.03 -6.81
N ASP A 345 -4.06 -6.23 -6.17
CA ASP A 345 -4.46 -5.18 -5.23
C ASP A 345 -4.74 -3.81 -5.89
N GLY A 346 -4.24 -3.60 -7.11
CA GLY A 346 -4.42 -2.39 -7.90
C GLY A 346 -3.54 -1.23 -7.46
N ASP A 347 -2.41 -1.47 -6.80
CA ASP A 347 -1.45 -0.43 -6.38
C ASP A 347 -0.56 0.09 -7.53
N GLY A 348 -0.66 -0.55 -8.69
CA GLY A 348 0.09 -0.21 -9.91
C GLY A 348 1.42 -0.93 -10.05
N ILE A 349 1.73 -1.89 -9.17
CA ILE A 349 2.86 -2.81 -9.27
C ILE A 349 2.29 -4.16 -9.70
N PRO A 350 2.68 -4.67 -10.87
CA PRO A 350 2.21 -5.98 -11.28
C PRO A 350 2.76 -7.08 -10.37
N ASN A 351 1.95 -8.13 -10.14
CA ASN A 351 2.24 -9.23 -9.21
C ASN A 351 3.68 -9.75 -9.31
N PHE A 352 4.15 -10.03 -10.54
CA PHE A 352 5.52 -10.54 -10.76
C PHE A 352 6.68 -9.61 -10.36
N THR A 353 6.36 -8.44 -9.82
CA THR A 353 7.31 -7.49 -9.25
C THR A 353 6.84 -6.90 -7.91
N ASP A 354 5.68 -7.31 -7.41
CA ASP A 354 5.24 -7.09 -6.05
C ASP A 354 5.57 -8.32 -5.19
N ASN A 355 5.63 -8.15 -3.88
CA ASN A 355 5.98 -9.24 -2.96
C ASN A 355 4.91 -9.39 -1.86
N ASP A 356 3.76 -8.78 -2.11
CA ASP A 356 2.54 -8.63 -1.30
C ASP A 356 1.41 -8.41 -2.30
N ASP A 357 1.16 -9.44 -3.10
CA ASP A 357 0.35 -9.39 -4.33
C ASP A 357 -1.06 -8.83 -4.14
N ASP A 358 -1.70 -9.12 -3.01
CA ASP A 358 -3.06 -8.69 -2.68
C ASP A 358 -3.11 -7.51 -1.69
N GLY A 359 -1.94 -7.01 -1.28
CA GLY A 359 -1.76 -5.75 -0.57
C GLY A 359 -2.30 -5.77 0.85
N ASP A 360 -2.23 -6.92 1.51
CA ASP A 360 -2.86 -7.15 2.81
C ASP A 360 -1.90 -7.02 4.01
N LEU A 361 -0.62 -6.69 3.72
CA LEU A 361 0.52 -6.59 4.65
C LEU A 361 1.14 -7.93 5.07
N VAL A 362 0.75 -9.04 4.48
CA VAL A 362 1.44 -10.32 4.56
C VAL A 362 2.29 -10.48 3.30
N LEU A 363 3.46 -11.10 3.42
CA LEU A 363 4.33 -11.30 2.26
C LEU A 363 3.82 -12.52 1.49
N THR A 364 3.77 -12.43 0.17
CA THR A 364 3.41 -13.55 -0.70
C THR A 364 4.22 -14.82 -0.39
N ASN A 365 5.50 -14.70 -0.04
CA ASN A 365 6.32 -15.85 0.35
C ASN A 365 5.97 -16.51 1.70
N VAL A 366 5.26 -15.79 2.57
CA VAL A 366 4.73 -16.29 3.84
C VAL A 366 3.44 -17.08 3.61
N GLU A 367 2.64 -16.69 2.61
CA GLU A 367 1.36 -17.31 2.27
C GLU A 367 1.48 -18.42 1.23
N TYR A 368 2.49 -18.33 0.36
CA TYR A 368 2.83 -19.32 -0.67
C TYR A 368 3.47 -20.58 -0.06
N VAL A 369 2.78 -21.18 0.92
CA VAL A 369 3.22 -22.38 1.64
C VAL A 369 2.39 -23.56 1.16
N PHE A 370 3.07 -24.59 0.66
CA PHE A 370 2.41 -25.87 0.39
C PHE A 370 1.93 -26.50 1.71
N PRO A 371 0.63 -26.86 1.86
CA PRO A 371 0.17 -27.53 3.05
C PRO A 371 0.93 -28.84 3.22
N LYS A 372 1.18 -29.22 4.48
CA LYS A 372 1.97 -30.42 4.88
C LYS A 372 1.53 -31.74 4.22
N SER A 373 0.39 -31.77 3.54
CA SER A 373 -0.11 -32.90 2.77
C SER A 373 -0.70 -32.51 1.41
N GLY A 374 0.12 -31.93 0.52
CA GLY A 374 -0.24 -31.80 -0.90
C GLY A 374 0.58 -30.71 -1.59
N ASN A 375 0.87 -30.89 -2.87
CA ASN A 375 1.43 -29.84 -3.73
C ASN A 375 0.34 -28.80 -4.11
N ALA A 376 -0.52 -28.41 -3.18
CA ALA A 376 -1.52 -27.36 -3.38
C ALA A 376 -0.96 -26.06 -2.77
N VAL A 377 -1.35 -24.89 -3.27
CA VAL A 377 -1.05 -23.64 -2.57
C VAL A 377 -1.99 -23.55 -1.35
N LEU A 378 -1.62 -22.75 -0.34
CA LEU A 378 -2.52 -22.44 0.77
C LEU A 378 -3.77 -21.72 0.24
N ASP A 379 -4.92 -22.06 0.83
CA ASP A 379 -6.28 -21.59 0.48
C ASP A 379 -7.11 -21.87 1.74
N THR A 380 -7.04 -20.93 2.68
CA THR A 380 -7.44 -21.11 4.09
C THR A 380 -8.95 -21.26 4.23
N ASP A 381 -9.74 -20.50 3.48
CA ASP A 381 -11.21 -20.60 3.48
C ASP A 381 -11.77 -21.58 2.44
N SER A 382 -10.91 -22.10 1.53
CA SER A 382 -11.27 -23.03 0.45
C SER A 382 -12.24 -22.46 -0.57
N ASP A 383 -12.23 -21.14 -0.80
CA ASP A 383 -13.01 -20.52 -1.86
C ASP A 383 -12.43 -20.86 -3.25
N GLY A 384 -11.12 -21.11 -3.35
CA GLY A 384 -10.38 -21.40 -4.58
C GLY A 384 -9.55 -20.24 -5.14
N ILE A 385 -9.42 -19.14 -4.40
CA ILE A 385 -8.36 -18.13 -4.52
C ILE A 385 -7.29 -18.50 -3.47
N PRO A 386 -6.01 -18.66 -3.85
CA PRO A 386 -4.96 -18.89 -2.87
C PRO A 386 -4.75 -17.67 -1.97
N ASP A 387 -4.33 -17.89 -0.72
CA ASP A 387 -4.13 -16.85 0.30
C ASP A 387 -3.34 -15.65 -0.23
N TYR A 388 -2.18 -15.86 -0.88
CA TYR A 388 -1.36 -14.78 -1.46
C TYR A 388 -2.02 -13.92 -2.57
N LEU A 389 -3.25 -14.23 -2.97
CA LEU A 389 -4.08 -13.50 -3.93
C LEU A 389 -5.45 -13.12 -3.34
N ASP A 390 -5.65 -13.31 -2.03
CA ASP A 390 -6.91 -13.17 -1.32
C ASP A 390 -6.77 -12.34 -0.03
N ALA A 391 -7.05 -11.05 -0.13
CA ALA A 391 -6.96 -10.12 1.02
C ALA A 391 -7.93 -10.41 2.20
N ASP A 392 -8.72 -11.48 2.18
CA ASP A 392 -9.59 -12.00 3.26
C ASP A 392 -9.36 -13.52 3.42
N ASP A 393 -8.11 -13.90 3.70
CA ASP A 393 -7.57 -15.27 3.76
C ASP A 393 -8.50 -16.33 4.38
N ASP A 394 -9.12 -16.00 5.51
CA ASP A 394 -9.98 -16.92 6.24
C ASP A 394 -11.48 -16.81 5.91
N GLY A 395 -11.83 -15.88 5.02
CA GLY A 395 -13.17 -15.68 4.49
C GLY A 395 -14.21 -15.26 5.53
N ASP A 396 -13.80 -14.65 6.65
CA ASP A 396 -14.71 -14.21 7.70
C ASP A 396 -15.33 -12.83 7.47
N GLY A 397 -14.82 -12.10 6.47
CA GLY A 397 -15.32 -10.81 6.01
C GLY A 397 -14.59 -9.61 6.62
N VAL A 398 -13.49 -9.83 7.33
CA VAL A 398 -12.54 -8.81 7.78
C VAL A 398 -11.24 -9.02 7.00
N LEU A 399 -10.88 -8.05 6.13
CA LEU A 399 -9.63 -8.16 5.39
C LEU A 399 -8.43 -8.34 6.33
N THR A 400 -7.48 -9.19 5.96
CA THR A 400 -6.25 -9.51 6.71
C THR A 400 -5.54 -8.24 7.21
N ILE A 401 -5.43 -7.22 6.37
CA ILE A 401 -4.83 -5.92 6.72
C ILE A 401 -5.50 -5.22 7.92
N ASN A 402 -6.78 -5.49 8.18
CA ASN A 402 -7.54 -4.93 9.29
C ASN A 402 -7.52 -5.80 10.55
N GLU A 403 -6.85 -6.96 10.49
CA GLU A 403 -6.63 -7.84 11.62
C GLU A 403 -5.33 -7.56 12.37
N ASP A 404 -4.66 -6.44 12.02
CA ASP A 404 -3.68 -5.76 12.86
C ASP A 404 -4.38 -5.01 14.03
N TYR A 405 -4.69 -5.74 15.09
CA TYR A 405 -5.42 -5.20 16.25
C TYR A 405 -4.58 -4.26 17.11
N ASN A 406 -3.26 -4.39 17.04
CA ASN A 406 -2.33 -3.64 17.87
C ASN A 406 -1.79 -2.37 17.17
N GLY A 407 -2.00 -2.23 15.86
CA GLY A 407 -1.68 -1.07 15.04
C GLY A 407 -0.18 -0.96 14.72
N ASN A 408 0.54 -2.08 14.69
CA ASN A 408 1.96 -2.13 14.34
C ASN A 408 2.21 -2.35 12.84
N HIS A 409 1.15 -2.47 12.04
CA HIS A 409 1.15 -2.83 10.60
C HIS A 409 1.77 -4.21 10.34
N ASN A 410 1.47 -5.19 11.19
CA ASN A 410 1.98 -6.55 11.06
C ASN A 410 0.93 -7.61 11.48
N PRO A 411 -0.04 -7.95 10.60
CA PRO A 411 -1.09 -8.92 10.92
C PRO A 411 -0.57 -10.31 11.32
N ILE A 412 0.64 -10.69 10.91
CA ILE A 412 1.22 -12.01 11.17
C ILE A 412 1.50 -12.30 12.65
N ASP A 413 1.57 -11.26 13.50
CA ASP A 413 1.90 -11.40 14.92
C ASP A 413 0.71 -11.28 15.87
N ASP A 414 -0.48 -10.99 15.35
CA ASP A 414 -1.71 -10.94 16.11
C ASP A 414 -2.32 -12.36 16.23
N ASP A 415 -2.37 -12.85 17.47
CA ASP A 415 -2.94 -14.14 17.88
C ASP A 415 -3.75 -13.91 19.17
N THR A 416 -5.01 -13.51 19.01
CA THR A 416 -5.88 -13.07 20.10
C THR A 416 -6.14 -14.19 21.12
N ASP A 417 -6.18 -15.45 20.68
CA ASP A 417 -6.46 -16.60 21.54
C ASP A 417 -5.20 -17.34 22.04
N ASN A 418 -4.02 -16.93 21.58
CA ASN A 418 -2.70 -17.47 21.90
C ASN A 418 -2.57 -18.97 21.57
N ASN A 419 -3.20 -19.42 20.49
CA ASN A 419 -3.15 -20.82 20.05
C ASN A 419 -1.95 -21.13 19.13
N GLY A 420 -1.23 -20.11 18.68
CA GLY A 420 -0.06 -20.19 17.81
C GLY A 420 -0.36 -20.12 16.31
N THR A 421 -1.62 -19.90 15.93
CA THR A 421 -2.05 -19.52 14.57
C THR A 421 -2.36 -18.03 14.59
N PRO A 422 -1.88 -17.23 13.62
CA PRO A 422 -2.31 -15.85 13.48
C PRO A 422 -3.81 -15.71 13.27
N ASP A 423 -4.39 -14.58 13.65
CA ASP A 423 -5.83 -14.33 13.58
C ASP A 423 -6.36 -14.35 12.14
N TYR A 424 -5.59 -13.82 11.17
CA TYR A 424 -5.96 -13.76 9.74
C TYR A 424 -6.12 -15.11 9.04
N LEU A 425 -5.71 -16.20 9.69
CA LEU A 425 -5.89 -17.56 9.18
C LEU A 425 -7.02 -18.30 9.93
N GLN A 426 -7.89 -17.58 10.64
CA GLN A 426 -8.83 -18.16 11.60
C GLN A 426 -10.23 -17.52 11.56
N LEU A 427 -11.09 -18.13 10.75
CA LEU A 427 -12.50 -17.79 10.50
C LEU A 427 -13.38 -17.51 11.75
N GLY A 428 -12.91 -17.88 12.95
CA GLY A 428 -13.62 -17.68 14.21
C GLY A 428 -13.02 -16.63 15.16
N VAL A 429 -11.95 -15.93 14.75
CA VAL A 429 -11.16 -15.06 15.63
C VAL A 429 -11.30 -13.58 15.30
N ALA A 430 -11.86 -13.19 14.15
CA ALA A 430 -12.20 -11.78 13.98
C ALA A 430 -12.98 -11.28 15.18
N LEU A 431 -12.53 -10.15 15.70
CA LEU A 431 -13.32 -9.28 16.54
C LEU A 431 -14.46 -8.68 15.71
N GLY A 432 -15.30 -9.54 15.12
CA GLY A 432 -16.73 -9.34 15.09
C GLY A 432 -17.08 -8.88 16.49
N THR A 433 -17.26 -7.56 16.63
CA THR A 433 -17.58 -6.98 17.91
C THR A 433 -18.65 -7.90 18.49
N ASN A 434 -18.44 -8.40 19.70
CA ASN A 434 -19.57 -8.65 20.56
C ASN A 434 -20.22 -7.28 20.89
N GLY A 435 -20.49 -6.44 19.87
CA GLY A 435 -21.72 -5.72 19.77
C GLY A 435 -22.76 -6.79 20.01
N PHE A 436 -23.19 -6.85 21.27
CA PHE A 436 -24.21 -7.71 21.81
C PHE A 436 -25.50 -7.38 21.06
N ASN A 437 -25.56 -7.66 19.77
CA ASN A 437 -26.60 -7.22 18.87
C ASN A 437 -27.86 -7.79 19.46
N ILE A 438 -28.72 -6.92 19.97
CA ILE A 438 -30.08 -7.27 20.31
C ILE A 438 -30.63 -7.86 19.01
N ALA A 439 -30.66 -9.21 18.93
CA ALA A 439 -30.92 -9.93 17.69
C ALA A 439 -32.16 -9.31 17.02
N LYS A 440 -32.16 -9.17 15.69
CA LYS A 440 -33.10 -8.35 14.89
C LYS A 440 -34.62 -8.52 15.19
N ASN A 441 -35.00 -9.49 16.02
CA ASN A 441 -36.36 -9.82 16.47
C ASN A 441 -36.56 -9.86 18.00
N SER A 442 -35.60 -9.40 18.81
CA SER A 442 -35.69 -9.43 20.27
C SER A 442 -36.40 -8.22 20.86
N ILE A 443 -36.61 -7.15 20.08
CA ILE A 443 -37.63 -6.13 20.39
C ILE A 443 -38.63 -6.08 19.23
N ALA A 444 -39.93 -6.15 19.56
CA ALA A 444 -41.02 -6.10 18.58
C ALA A 444 -42.00 -4.98 18.92
N ILE A 445 -42.53 -4.31 17.89
CA ILE A 445 -43.57 -3.28 18.05
C ILE A 445 -44.89 -3.72 17.41
N PHE A 446 -46.01 -3.60 18.13
CA PHE A 446 -47.33 -4.00 17.63
C PHE A 446 -48.49 -3.29 18.35
N PRO A 447 -49.68 -3.17 17.74
CA PRO A 447 -49.98 -3.54 16.36
C PRO A 447 -49.39 -2.53 15.37
N ASN A 448 -48.98 -3.02 14.19
CA ASN A 448 -48.68 -2.16 13.05
C ASN A 448 -49.58 -2.60 11.89
N PRO A 449 -50.59 -1.80 11.49
CA PRO A 449 -50.86 -0.42 11.90
C PRO A 449 -51.48 -0.23 13.29
N ALA A 450 -51.15 0.87 13.98
CA ALA A 450 -51.62 1.22 15.33
C ALA A 450 -52.74 2.27 15.33
N SER A 451 -53.68 2.18 16.28
CA SER A 451 -54.75 3.18 16.48
C SER A 451 -54.48 4.08 17.68
N ASP A 452 -54.46 3.53 18.90
CA ASP A 452 -54.33 4.35 20.12
C ASP A 452 -53.03 4.11 20.89
N VAL A 453 -52.51 2.89 20.82
CA VAL A 453 -51.33 2.44 21.57
C VAL A 453 -50.45 1.59 20.66
N LEU A 454 -49.14 1.81 20.77
CA LEU A 454 -48.10 0.96 20.20
C LEU A 454 -47.39 0.24 21.35
N ASN A 455 -47.51 -1.08 21.42
CA ASN A 455 -46.84 -1.91 22.41
C ASN A 455 -45.42 -2.24 21.93
N ILE A 456 -44.51 -2.39 22.90
CA ILE A 456 -43.10 -2.69 22.71
C ILE A 456 -42.80 -3.93 23.55
N GLU A 457 -42.63 -5.06 22.89
CA GLU A 457 -42.27 -6.31 23.54
C GLU A 457 -40.75 -6.46 23.53
N ASN A 458 -40.13 -6.39 24.71
CA ASN A 458 -38.70 -6.57 24.89
C ASN A 458 -38.40 -8.00 25.36
N LYS A 459 -37.80 -8.79 24.47
CA LYS A 459 -37.27 -10.14 24.70
C LYS A 459 -35.74 -10.15 24.86
N SER A 460 -35.11 -8.97 24.87
CA SER A 460 -33.69 -8.84 25.15
C SER A 460 -33.42 -8.81 26.66
N SER A 461 -32.17 -9.06 27.05
CA SER A 461 -31.70 -8.92 28.44
C SER A 461 -31.50 -7.47 28.88
N GLU A 462 -31.56 -6.51 27.94
CA GLU A 462 -31.25 -5.10 28.18
C GLU A 462 -32.51 -4.28 28.49
N ALA A 463 -32.41 -3.37 29.46
CA ALA A 463 -33.51 -2.47 29.78
C ALA A 463 -33.65 -1.38 28.70
N ILE A 464 -34.88 -1.14 28.25
CA ILE A 464 -35.20 0.01 27.40
C ILE A 464 -35.08 1.28 28.24
N THR A 465 -34.21 2.19 27.83
CA THR A 465 -33.95 3.46 28.53
C THR A 465 -34.71 4.62 27.90
N ASN A 466 -34.94 4.58 26.58
CA ASN A 466 -35.64 5.64 25.86
C ASN A 466 -36.42 5.11 24.65
N VAL A 467 -37.58 5.71 24.38
CA VAL A 467 -38.37 5.49 23.16
C VAL A 467 -38.75 6.85 22.58
N SER A 468 -38.35 7.10 21.34
CA SER A 468 -38.61 8.35 20.62
C SER A 468 -39.36 8.07 19.31
N VAL A 469 -40.39 8.86 19.01
CA VAL A 469 -41.18 8.75 17.79
C VAL A 469 -40.94 9.98 16.93
N TYR A 470 -40.62 9.74 15.66
CA TYR A 470 -40.33 10.76 14.66
C TYR A 470 -41.34 10.69 13.51
N SER A 471 -41.71 11.86 12.99
CA SER A 471 -42.44 12.00 11.73
C SER A 471 -41.55 11.67 10.52
N ILE A 472 -42.15 11.51 9.33
CA ILE A 472 -41.40 11.27 8.08
C ILE A 472 -40.37 12.36 7.73
N ASN A 473 -40.54 13.57 8.25
CA ASN A 473 -39.63 14.69 8.04
C ASN A 473 -38.52 14.76 9.10
N GLY A 474 -38.37 13.72 9.95
CA GLY A 474 -37.34 13.64 10.98
C GLY A 474 -37.62 14.44 12.25
N VAL A 475 -38.78 15.09 12.36
CA VAL A 475 -39.17 15.84 13.58
C VAL A 475 -39.59 14.89 14.68
N LEU A 476 -39.02 15.03 15.89
CA LEU A 476 -39.43 14.32 17.10
C LEU A 476 -40.83 14.75 17.51
N VAL A 477 -41.78 13.82 17.52
CA VAL A 477 -43.19 14.07 17.87
C VAL A 477 -43.57 13.52 19.24
N LYS A 478 -42.84 12.51 19.75
CA LYS A 478 -43.08 11.94 21.07
C LYS A 478 -41.82 11.33 21.66
N GLU A 479 -41.66 11.41 22.98
CA GLU A 479 -40.57 10.78 23.71
C GLU A 479 -41.08 10.20 25.03
N ALA A 480 -40.59 9.03 25.41
CA ALA A 480 -40.84 8.40 26.69
C ALA A 480 -39.53 7.83 27.25
N LYS A 481 -39.21 8.16 28.51
CA LYS A 481 -37.98 7.73 29.19
C LYS A 481 -38.31 6.66 30.25
N ASN A 482 -37.34 5.80 30.54
CA ASN A 482 -37.41 4.61 31.40
C ASN A 482 -38.11 3.40 30.75
N ALA A 483 -37.95 2.22 31.36
CA ALA A 483 -38.46 0.96 30.85
C ALA A 483 -39.99 1.02 30.64
N MET A 484 -40.41 0.95 29.38
CA MET A 484 -41.80 1.10 28.94
C MET A 484 -42.16 -0.05 28.01
N ASP A 485 -43.29 -0.72 28.26
CA ASP A 485 -43.85 -1.79 27.44
C ASP A 485 -44.85 -1.29 26.38
N LYS A 486 -45.17 0.02 26.40
CA LYS A 486 -46.09 0.66 25.46
C LYS A 486 -45.94 2.18 25.40
N ILE A 487 -46.34 2.77 24.28
CA ILE A 487 -46.44 4.21 24.05
C ILE A 487 -47.80 4.57 23.46
N SER A 488 -48.46 5.59 24.01
CA SER A 488 -49.72 6.12 23.44
C SER A 488 -49.41 6.88 22.14
N VAL A 489 -50.17 6.61 21.09
CA VAL A 489 -50.05 7.25 19.77
C VAL A 489 -51.38 7.84 19.28
N SER A 490 -52.42 7.85 20.13
CA SER A 490 -53.78 8.30 19.81
C SER A 490 -53.87 9.76 19.37
N ASP A 491 -52.93 10.59 19.83
CA ASP A 491 -52.79 12.02 19.53
C ASP A 491 -52.07 12.31 18.20
N LEU A 492 -51.45 11.29 17.59
CA LEU A 492 -50.77 11.43 16.30
C LEU A 492 -51.78 11.40 15.14
N GLN A 493 -51.54 12.20 14.11
CA GLN A 493 -52.32 12.15 12.87
C GLN A 493 -52.04 10.84 12.11
N THR A 494 -53.02 10.36 11.35
CA THR A 494 -52.88 9.21 10.44
C THR A 494 -51.70 9.41 9.50
N GLY A 495 -50.77 8.45 9.46
CA GLY A 495 -49.53 8.60 8.71
C GLY A 495 -48.46 7.58 9.08
N VAL A 496 -47.29 7.72 8.46
CA VAL A 496 -46.11 6.88 8.73
C VAL A 496 -45.21 7.56 9.76
N TYR A 497 -44.70 6.79 10.71
CA TYR A 497 -43.79 7.27 11.75
C TYR A 497 -42.64 6.29 11.95
N PHE A 498 -41.52 6.80 12.46
CA PHE A 498 -40.34 6.03 12.83
C PHE A 498 -40.20 6.04 14.36
N VAL A 499 -39.88 4.90 14.95
CA VAL A 499 -39.68 4.73 16.39
C VAL A 499 -38.24 4.33 16.63
N LYS A 500 -37.51 5.15 17.39
CA LYS A 500 -36.16 4.90 17.87
C LYS A 500 -36.26 4.38 19.30
N ILE A 501 -35.75 3.19 19.56
CA ILE A 501 -35.74 2.54 20.88
C ILE A 501 -34.29 2.40 21.31
N GLN A 502 -33.97 2.92 22.49
CA GLN A 502 -32.65 2.79 23.11
C GLN A 502 -32.71 1.73 24.21
N ALA A 503 -31.88 0.69 24.10
CA ALA A 503 -31.77 -0.39 25.07
C ALA A 503 -30.28 -0.65 25.35
N GLY A 504 -29.87 -0.52 26.61
CA GLY A 504 -28.44 -0.45 26.96
C GLY A 504 -27.72 0.67 26.18
N ASN A 505 -26.60 0.33 25.53
CA ASN A 505 -25.84 1.24 24.65
C ASN A 505 -26.32 1.22 23.17
N GLN A 506 -27.38 0.47 22.84
CA GLN A 506 -27.84 0.28 21.47
C GLN A 506 -29.07 1.09 21.11
N THR A 507 -29.20 1.39 19.82
CA THR A 507 -30.32 2.10 19.22
C THR A 507 -30.95 1.26 18.10
N LEU A 508 -32.25 0.97 18.23
CA LEU A 508 -33.04 0.21 17.25
C LEU A 508 -34.09 1.12 16.62
N ASN A 509 -34.30 0.98 15.32
CA ASN A 509 -35.25 1.81 14.57
C ASN A 509 -36.34 0.95 13.92
N TYR A 510 -37.60 1.32 14.15
CA TYR A 510 -38.77 0.64 13.60
C TYR A 510 -39.66 1.63 12.84
N LYS A 511 -40.44 1.11 11.89
CA LYS A 511 -41.48 1.85 11.17
C LYS A 511 -42.85 1.34 11.59
N PHE A 512 -43.78 2.25 11.91
CA PHE A 512 -45.19 1.90 12.06
C PHE A 512 -46.12 2.88 11.34
N ILE A 513 -47.33 2.42 11.08
CA ILE A 513 -48.39 3.20 10.45
C ILE A 513 -49.43 3.53 11.52
N LYS A 514 -49.71 4.82 11.73
CA LYS A 514 -50.86 5.29 12.51
C LYS A 514 -52.09 5.32 11.61
N LYS A 515 -53.15 4.60 12.00
CA LYS A 515 -54.46 4.66 11.34
C LYS A 515 -55.32 5.76 11.92
#